data_AF-A0A1H2JSB7-F1
#
_entry.id   AF-A0A1H2JSB7-F1
#
_cell.length_a   1.000
_cell.length_b   1.000
_cell.length_c   1.000
_cell.angle_alpha   90.00
_cell.angle_beta   90.00
_cell.angle_gamma   90.00
#
_symmetry.space_group_name_H-M   'P 1'
#
loop_
_entity.id
_entity.type
_entity.pdbx_description
1 polymer ?
#
loop_
_entity_poly.entity_id
_entity_poly.type
_entity_poly.pdbx_seq_one_letter_code
_entity_poly.pdbx_strand_id
1 'polypeptide(L)'
;MTGLNVSDVDLGRRRISVRRSMTQVGGKLVTGKPKSRAGIRSVPLPDSLVGVLAARIEGRVRTEAAITSPKGARLSRENWVRAVRWREQVTALGYPTLRVHDLRHTYASLARAAGADLRLLQVAMGHASITVTAHTYADLFDGELDAVADALDARLTEIRTDR
;
A
#
# COMPACT_ATOMS: atom_id res chain seq x y z
N MET A 1 3.65 4.92 6.49
CA MET A 1 5.02 5.35 6.12
C MET A 1 5.84 5.71 7.34
N THR A 2 5.42 6.66 8.17
CA THR A 2 6.23 7.21 9.28
C THR A 2 6.84 6.16 10.22
N GLY A 3 6.16 5.05 10.50
CA GLY A 3 6.64 4.01 11.43
C GLY A 3 7.60 2.96 10.86
N LEU A 4 8.02 3.07 9.61
CA LEU A 4 8.85 2.06 8.94
C LEU A 4 10.32 2.18 9.33
N ASN A 5 10.93 1.08 9.75
CA ASN A 5 12.37 0.97 9.98
C ASN A 5 13.07 0.21 8.85
N VAL A 6 14.39 0.31 8.76
CA VAL A 6 15.20 -0.47 7.80
C VAL A 6 14.95 -1.98 7.97
N SER A 7 14.87 -2.46 9.21
CA SER A 7 14.54 -3.87 9.53
C SER A 7 13.17 -4.34 9.04
N ASP A 8 12.27 -3.43 8.69
CA ASP A 8 10.94 -3.77 8.19
C ASP A 8 10.92 -3.95 6.65
N VAL A 9 12.04 -3.68 5.96
CA VAL A 9 12.17 -3.82 4.49
C VAL A 9 13.00 -5.06 4.18
N ASP A 10 12.37 -6.07 3.57
CA ASP A 10 13.04 -7.27 3.05
C ASP A 10 13.11 -7.17 1.52
N LEU A 11 14.24 -6.70 1.00
CA LEU A 11 14.45 -6.51 -0.43
C LEU A 11 14.56 -7.86 -1.16
N GLY A 12 15.16 -8.87 -0.54
CA GLY A 12 15.34 -10.21 -1.14
C GLY A 12 14.02 -10.94 -1.35
N ARG A 13 13.10 -10.85 -0.39
CA ARG A 13 11.72 -11.38 -0.54
C ARG A 13 10.74 -10.40 -1.19
N ARG A 14 11.18 -9.16 -1.47
CA ARG A 14 10.34 -8.07 -1.96
C ARG A 14 9.10 -7.86 -1.07
N ARG A 15 9.34 -7.60 0.22
CA ARG A 15 8.29 -7.42 1.25
C ARG A 15 8.56 -6.22 2.16
N ILE A 16 7.49 -5.53 2.52
CA ILE A 16 7.48 -4.51 3.58
C ILE A 16 6.63 -5.02 4.75
N SER A 17 7.23 -5.11 5.93
CA SER A 17 6.56 -5.48 7.17
C SER A 17 6.00 -4.24 7.88
N VAL A 18 4.68 -4.06 7.87
CA VAL A 18 4.03 -3.04 8.69
C VAL A 18 3.82 -3.61 10.09
N ARG A 19 4.58 -3.12 11.07
CA ARG A 19 4.53 -3.62 12.47
C ARG A 19 4.21 -2.55 13.51
N ARG A 20 4.24 -1.28 13.11
CA ARG A 20 4.19 -0.13 14.03
C ARG A 20 3.32 0.96 13.42
N SER A 21 2.63 1.70 14.28
CA SER A 21 2.01 2.97 13.93
C SER A 21 2.75 4.09 14.65
N MET A 22 2.91 5.23 13.99
CA MET A 22 3.44 6.43 14.63
C MET A 22 2.46 7.56 14.42
N THR A 23 2.12 8.25 15.50
CA THR A 23 1.15 9.35 15.51
C THR A 23 1.82 10.56 16.12
N GLN A 24 1.47 11.76 15.64
CA GLN A 24 2.00 12.99 16.20
C GLN A 24 1.10 13.46 17.34
N VAL A 25 1.67 13.65 18.53
CA VAL A 25 0.98 14.14 19.74
C VAL A 25 1.81 15.28 20.30
N GLY A 26 1.24 16.49 20.41
CA GLY A 26 1.96 17.66 20.91
C GLY A 26 3.25 17.97 20.14
N GLY A 27 3.25 17.78 18.82
CA GLY A 27 4.42 18.00 17.96
C GLY A 27 5.45 16.86 17.95
N LYS A 28 5.36 15.87 18.84
CA LYS A 28 6.29 14.73 18.92
C LYS A 28 5.71 13.48 18.25
N LEU A 29 6.55 12.68 17.60
CA LEU A 29 6.17 11.37 17.07
C LEU A 29 6.13 10.35 18.21
N VAL A 30 4.96 9.83 18.49
CA VAL A 30 4.73 8.76 19.47
C VAL A 30 4.56 7.44 18.74
N THR A 31 5.35 6.45 19.11
CA THR A 31 5.23 5.08 18.58
C THR A 31 4.16 4.33 19.35
N GLY A 32 3.22 3.71 18.64
CA GLY A 32 2.22 2.81 19.18
C GLY A 32 2.22 1.47 18.44
N LYS A 33 1.63 0.46 19.09
CA LYS A 33 1.24 -0.77 18.39
C LYS A 33 0.11 -0.42 17.40
N PRO A 34 -0.01 -1.14 16.26
CA PRO A 34 -1.17 -1.00 15.40
C PRO A 34 -2.45 -1.22 16.20
N LYS A 35 -3.50 -0.45 15.87
CA LYS A 35 -4.80 -0.46 16.59
C LYS A 35 -5.49 -1.83 16.58
N SER A 36 -5.09 -2.73 15.69
CA SER A 36 -5.62 -4.09 15.57
C SER A 36 -4.55 -5.06 15.07
N ARG A 37 -4.80 -6.36 15.22
CA ARG A 37 -3.95 -7.43 14.65
C ARG A 37 -3.79 -7.28 13.14
N ALA A 38 -4.85 -6.90 12.42
CA ALA A 38 -4.82 -6.65 10.97
C ALA A 38 -3.88 -5.48 10.59
N GLY A 39 -3.59 -4.58 11.52
CA GLY A 39 -2.60 -3.53 11.33
C GLY A 39 -1.17 -4.07 11.20
N ILE A 40 -0.88 -5.28 11.68
CA ILE A 40 0.38 -5.99 11.49
C ILE A 40 0.28 -6.84 10.22
N ARG A 41 1.05 -6.51 9.19
CA ARG A 41 0.91 -7.15 7.88
C ARG A 41 2.19 -7.09 7.04
N SER A 42 2.24 -7.95 6.04
CA SER A 42 3.27 -7.92 4.99
C SER A 42 2.65 -7.38 3.71
N VAL A 43 3.31 -6.41 3.08
CA VAL A 43 2.87 -5.81 1.82
C VAL A 43 3.90 -6.17 0.74
N PRO A 44 3.46 -6.68 -0.43
CA PRO A 44 4.38 -6.96 -1.53
C PRO A 44 5.02 -5.68 -2.06
N LEU A 45 6.30 -5.78 -2.42
CA LEU A 45 7.07 -4.70 -3.03
C LEU A 45 7.23 -4.96 -4.54
N PRO A 46 6.70 -4.09 -5.41
CA PRO A 46 7.01 -4.12 -6.84
C PRO A 46 8.51 -4.04 -7.11
N ASP A 47 8.97 -4.74 -8.14
CA ASP A 47 10.40 -4.84 -8.48
C ASP A 47 11.02 -3.46 -8.77
N SER A 48 10.26 -2.63 -9.49
CA SER A 48 10.61 -1.26 -9.82
C SER A 48 10.91 -0.37 -8.60
N LEU A 49 10.42 -0.74 -7.41
CA LEU A 49 10.67 0.00 -6.17
C LEU A 49 11.83 -0.56 -5.34
N VAL A 50 12.39 -1.73 -5.71
CA VAL A 50 13.49 -2.36 -4.97
C VAL A 50 14.72 -1.47 -4.98
N GLY A 51 15.19 -1.03 -6.16
CA GLY A 51 16.34 -0.13 -6.26
C GLY A 51 16.12 1.21 -5.56
N VAL A 52 14.90 1.76 -5.67
CA VAL A 52 14.51 3.02 -5.01
C VAL A 52 14.59 2.91 -3.48
N LEU A 53 14.16 1.78 -2.90
CA LEU A 53 14.25 1.56 -1.47
C LEU A 53 15.66 1.18 -1.03
N ALA A 54 16.38 0.38 -1.81
CA ALA A 54 17.77 0.01 -1.54
C ALA A 54 18.65 1.25 -1.37
N ALA A 55 18.61 2.18 -2.33
CA ALA A 55 19.37 3.43 -2.26
C ALA A 55 18.99 4.31 -1.05
N ARG A 56 17.73 4.24 -0.57
CA ARG A 56 17.29 5.02 0.59
C ARG A 56 17.74 4.44 1.92
N ILE A 57 17.91 3.13 2.01
CA ILE A 57 18.27 2.43 3.26
C ILE A 57 19.74 2.04 3.33
N GLU A 58 20.49 2.22 2.25
CA GLU A 58 21.92 1.95 2.19
C GLU A 58 22.70 2.64 3.30
N GLY A 59 23.63 1.91 3.93
CA GLY A 59 24.46 2.40 5.03
C GLY A 59 23.73 2.66 6.35
N ARG A 60 22.41 2.48 6.43
CA ARG A 60 21.62 2.72 7.65
C ARG A 60 21.56 1.50 8.54
N VAL A 61 21.48 1.72 9.85
CA VAL A 61 21.31 0.63 10.80
C VAL A 61 19.85 0.16 10.85
N ARG A 62 19.65 -1.11 11.21
CA ARG A 62 18.35 -1.79 11.16
C ARG A 62 17.22 -1.11 11.95
N THR A 63 17.56 -0.35 13.00
CA THR A 63 16.61 0.34 13.88
C THR A 63 16.23 1.74 13.41
N GLU A 64 16.96 2.30 12.44
CA GLU A 64 16.67 3.62 11.88
C GLU A 64 15.45 3.62 10.97
N ALA A 65 14.91 4.81 10.73
CA ALA A 65 13.80 5.00 9.81
C ALA A 65 14.21 4.67 8.37
N ALA A 66 13.39 3.88 7.67
CA ALA A 66 13.62 3.55 6.26
C ALA A 66 13.34 4.74 5.33
N ILE A 67 12.45 5.66 5.76
CA ILE A 67 12.11 6.88 5.03
C ILE A 67 12.45 8.08 5.91
N THR A 68 13.33 8.94 5.40
CA THR A 68 13.87 10.08 6.13
C THR A 68 13.82 11.37 5.32
N SER A 69 13.96 12.49 6.01
CA SER A 69 14.23 13.78 5.37
C SER A 69 15.66 13.82 4.83
N PRO A 70 16.03 14.81 4.00
CA PRO A 70 17.40 14.99 3.54
C PRO A 70 18.43 15.11 4.68
N LYS A 71 17.99 15.54 5.87
CA LYS A 71 18.82 15.64 7.08
C LYS A 71 18.86 14.34 7.91
N GLY A 72 18.34 13.23 7.39
CA GLY A 72 18.34 11.92 8.04
C GLY A 72 17.27 11.69 9.12
N ALA A 73 16.49 12.72 9.47
CA ALA A 73 15.43 12.58 10.47
C ALA A 73 14.24 11.77 9.93
N ARG A 74 13.57 11.00 10.80
CA ARG A 74 12.33 10.29 10.46
C ARG A 74 11.29 11.26 9.89
N LEU A 75 10.74 10.92 8.74
CA LEU A 75 9.81 11.80 8.05
C LEU A 75 8.37 11.61 8.55
N SER A 76 7.79 12.67 9.14
CA SER A 76 6.35 12.70 9.44
C SER A 76 5.52 12.90 8.16
N ARG A 77 4.22 12.61 8.24
CA ARG A 77 3.31 12.82 7.10
C ARG A 77 3.26 14.30 6.72
N GLU A 78 3.21 15.17 7.71
CA GLU A 78 3.11 16.62 7.58
C GLU A 78 4.35 17.19 6.90
N ASN A 79 5.55 16.73 7.33
CA ASN A 79 6.80 17.13 6.71
C ASN A 79 6.92 16.61 5.28
N TRP A 80 6.47 15.38 5.00
CA TRP A 80 6.44 14.85 3.64
C TRP A 80 5.51 15.66 2.73
N VAL A 81 4.27 15.93 3.16
CA VAL A 81 3.28 16.73 2.42
C VAL A 81 3.85 18.09 2.03
N ARG A 82 4.56 18.74 2.96
CA ARG A 82 5.25 20.02 2.70
C ARG A 82 6.41 19.84 1.72
N ALA A 83 7.27 18.85 1.95
CA ALA A 83 8.48 18.63 1.14
C ALA A 83 8.17 18.35 -0.33
N VAL A 84 7.11 17.59 -0.62
CA VAL A 84 6.70 17.27 -1.99
C VAL A 84 5.76 18.31 -2.60
N ARG A 85 5.48 19.41 -1.90
CA ARG A 85 4.49 20.44 -2.29
C ARG A 85 3.15 19.81 -2.70
N TRP A 86 2.66 18.86 -1.91
CA TRP A 86 1.56 17.96 -2.27
C TRP A 86 0.36 18.67 -2.90
N ARG A 87 -0.13 19.75 -2.28
CA ARG A 87 -1.28 20.51 -2.78
C ARG A 87 -1.06 21.02 -4.20
N GLU A 88 0.10 21.59 -4.45
CA GLU A 88 0.43 22.15 -5.76
C GLU A 88 0.53 21.06 -6.82
N GLN A 89 1.15 19.93 -6.47
CA GLN A 89 1.27 18.78 -7.36
C GLN A 89 -0.10 18.21 -7.73
N VAL A 90 -0.97 17.97 -6.74
CA VAL A 90 -2.30 17.41 -7.02
C VAL A 90 -3.22 18.41 -7.71
N THR A 91 -3.10 19.71 -7.43
CA THR A 91 -3.81 20.75 -8.18
C THR A 91 -3.35 20.82 -9.64
N ALA A 92 -2.04 20.77 -9.90
CA ALA A 92 -1.49 20.76 -11.26
C ALA A 92 -1.94 19.52 -12.06
N LEU A 93 -2.16 18.39 -11.39
CA LEU A 93 -2.72 17.17 -11.97
C LEU A 93 -4.25 17.18 -12.13
N GLY A 94 -4.94 18.25 -11.72
CA GLY A 94 -6.40 18.36 -11.81
C GLY A 94 -7.19 17.73 -10.66
N TYR A 95 -6.53 17.34 -9.57
CA TYR A 95 -7.14 16.69 -8.40
C TYR A 95 -6.93 17.49 -7.09
N PRO A 96 -7.46 18.72 -6.97
CA PRO A 96 -7.17 19.62 -5.86
C PRO A 96 -7.64 19.11 -4.49
N THR A 97 -8.58 18.15 -4.46
CA THR A 97 -9.12 17.54 -3.24
C THR A 97 -8.42 16.23 -2.86
N LEU A 98 -7.47 15.75 -3.67
CA LEU A 98 -6.78 14.48 -3.43
C LEU A 98 -5.94 14.54 -2.14
N ARG A 99 -6.22 13.63 -1.22
CA ARG A 99 -5.52 13.50 0.05
C ARG A 99 -4.49 12.39 -0.06
N VAL A 100 -3.45 12.46 0.77
CA VAL A 100 -2.44 11.39 0.88
C VAL A 100 -3.05 10.02 1.20
N HIS A 101 -4.17 9.98 1.95
CA HIS A 101 -4.87 8.73 2.22
C HIS A 101 -5.48 8.13 0.95
N ASP A 102 -5.85 8.95 -0.03
CA ASP A 102 -6.47 8.47 -1.26
C ASP A 102 -5.47 7.67 -2.12
N LEU A 103 -4.15 7.87 -1.94
CA LEU A 103 -3.12 6.98 -2.53
C LEU A 103 -3.26 5.52 -2.09
N ARG A 104 -3.81 5.27 -0.89
CA ARG A 104 -4.12 3.92 -0.42
C ARG A 104 -5.27 3.32 -1.22
N HIS A 105 -6.28 4.11 -1.56
CA HIS A 105 -7.37 3.68 -2.43
C HIS A 105 -6.86 3.44 -3.85
N THR A 106 -5.98 4.30 -4.37
CA THR A 106 -5.31 4.08 -5.68
C THR A 106 -4.57 2.76 -5.73
N TYR A 107 -3.81 2.41 -4.67
CA TYR A 107 -3.15 1.10 -4.58
C TYR A 107 -4.17 -0.05 -4.67
N ALA A 108 -5.32 0.07 -4.00
CA ALA A 108 -6.33 -0.98 -4.02
C ALA A 108 -6.96 -1.15 -5.40
N SER A 109 -7.31 -0.05 -6.07
CA SER A 109 -7.81 -0.07 -7.45
C SER A 109 -6.82 -0.70 -8.41
N LEU A 110 -5.54 -0.32 -8.35
CA LEU A 110 -4.50 -0.88 -9.21
C LEU A 110 -4.24 -2.36 -8.92
N ALA A 111 -4.20 -2.76 -7.63
CA ALA A 111 -4.01 -4.15 -7.26
C ALA A 111 -5.18 -5.03 -7.75
N ARG A 112 -6.42 -4.53 -7.64
CA ARG A 112 -7.59 -5.25 -8.15
C ARG A 112 -7.58 -5.37 -9.66
N ALA A 113 -7.27 -4.29 -10.37
CA ALA A 113 -7.13 -4.29 -11.83
C ALA A 113 -6.02 -5.25 -12.31
N ALA A 114 -4.98 -5.45 -11.50
CA ALA A 114 -3.93 -6.45 -11.73
C ALA A 114 -4.32 -7.89 -11.33
N GLY A 115 -5.59 -8.14 -10.96
CA GLY A 115 -6.11 -9.47 -10.64
C GLY A 115 -5.94 -9.92 -9.19
N ALA A 116 -5.59 -9.03 -8.26
CA ALA A 116 -5.51 -9.41 -6.85
C ALA A 116 -6.91 -9.75 -6.29
N ASP A 117 -7.03 -10.91 -5.66
CA ASP A 117 -8.28 -11.28 -5.00
C ASP A 117 -8.56 -10.37 -3.79
N LEU A 118 -9.84 -10.28 -3.44
CA LEU A 118 -10.33 -9.41 -2.38
C LEU A 118 -9.72 -9.72 -1.01
N ARG A 119 -9.40 -10.98 -0.73
CA ARG A 119 -8.81 -11.41 0.54
C ARG A 119 -7.35 -11.00 0.63
N LEU A 120 -6.55 -11.17 -0.42
CA LEU A 120 -5.18 -10.66 -0.47
C LEU A 120 -5.16 -9.14 -0.36
N LEU A 121 -6.10 -8.46 -1.03
CA LEU A 121 -6.24 -7.01 -0.91
C LEU A 121 -6.58 -6.61 0.53
N GLN A 122 -7.54 -7.26 1.19
CA GLN A 122 -7.87 -7.03 2.59
C GLN A 122 -6.63 -7.14 3.49
N VAL A 123 -5.83 -8.19 3.31
CA VAL A 123 -4.61 -8.44 4.11
C VAL A 123 -3.57 -7.35 3.86
N ALA A 124 -3.25 -7.01 2.60
CA ALA A 124 -2.30 -5.95 2.27
C ALA A 124 -2.78 -4.57 2.76
N MET A 125 -4.10 -4.37 2.77
CA MET A 125 -4.79 -3.17 3.24
C MET A 125 -5.06 -3.21 4.75
N GLY A 126 -4.66 -4.25 5.47
CA GLY A 126 -4.80 -4.33 6.93
C GLY A 126 -6.21 -4.04 7.44
N HIS A 127 -7.23 -4.35 6.64
CA HIS A 127 -8.62 -4.19 7.04
C HIS A 127 -8.99 -5.36 7.97
N ALA A 128 -9.63 -5.04 9.09
CA ALA A 128 -9.98 -6.04 10.09
C ALA A 128 -11.05 -7.03 9.59
N SER A 129 -11.88 -6.62 8.63
CA SER A 129 -12.90 -7.44 7.99
C SER A 129 -12.85 -7.28 6.48
N ILE A 130 -13.17 -8.36 5.77
CA ILE A 130 -13.37 -8.34 4.32
C ILE A 130 -14.53 -7.42 3.92
N THR A 131 -15.56 -7.30 4.77
CA THR A 131 -16.73 -6.42 4.57
C THR A 131 -16.34 -4.96 4.40
N VAL A 132 -15.34 -4.48 5.15
CA VAL A 132 -14.80 -3.12 4.98
C VAL A 132 -14.19 -2.95 3.59
N THR A 133 -13.48 -3.97 3.12
CA THR A 133 -12.84 -3.96 1.79
C THR A 133 -13.90 -4.02 0.69
N ALA A 134 -14.87 -4.92 0.81
CA ALA A 134 -15.98 -5.05 -0.13
C ALA A 134 -16.78 -3.75 -0.24
N HIS A 135 -17.21 -3.15 0.88
CA HIS A 135 -17.95 -1.88 0.84
C HIS A 135 -17.13 -0.71 0.31
N THR A 136 -15.84 -0.64 0.64
CA THR A 136 -14.99 0.47 0.19
C THR A 136 -14.72 0.42 -1.32
N TYR A 137 -14.80 -0.77 -1.91
CA TYR A 137 -14.38 -1.02 -3.28
C TYR A 137 -15.50 -1.64 -4.13
N ALA A 138 -16.76 -1.56 -3.69
CA ALA A 138 -17.92 -2.17 -4.34
C ALA A 138 -17.97 -1.85 -5.84
N ASP A 139 -17.82 -0.57 -6.19
CA ASP A 139 -17.83 -0.07 -7.57
C ASP A 139 -16.71 -0.66 -8.46
N LEU A 140 -15.61 -1.19 -7.87
CA LEU A 140 -14.58 -1.89 -8.64
C LEU A 140 -15.01 -3.30 -9.07
N PHE A 141 -16.06 -3.87 -8.48
CA PHE A 141 -16.56 -5.21 -8.76
C PHE A 141 -17.77 -5.23 -9.70
N ASP A 142 -18.47 -4.10 -9.86
CA ASP A 142 -19.74 -4.03 -10.59
C ASP A 142 -19.62 -4.41 -12.08
N GLY A 143 -18.45 -4.17 -12.70
CA GLY A 143 -18.19 -4.52 -14.10
C GLY A 143 -17.62 -5.92 -14.33
N GLU A 144 -17.43 -6.72 -13.28
CA GLU A 144 -16.71 -8.00 -13.39
C GLU A 144 -17.62 -9.20 -13.61
N LEU A 145 -18.95 -9.04 -13.47
CA LEU A 145 -19.89 -10.13 -13.62
C LEU A 145 -19.89 -10.70 -15.04
N ASP A 146 -19.80 -9.84 -16.06
CA ASP A 146 -19.76 -10.29 -17.46
C ASP A 146 -18.45 -11.03 -17.77
N ALA A 147 -17.33 -10.59 -17.19
CA ALA A 147 -16.05 -11.26 -17.32
C ALA A 147 -16.04 -12.68 -16.69
N VAL A 148 -16.93 -12.97 -15.75
CA VAL A 148 -17.10 -14.33 -15.20
C VAL A 148 -17.70 -15.25 -16.26
N ALA A 149 -18.67 -14.78 -17.04
CA ALA A 149 -19.27 -15.56 -18.12
C ALA A 149 -18.21 -15.92 -19.17
N ASP A 150 -17.45 -14.92 -19.64
CA ASP A 150 -16.38 -15.11 -20.63
C ASP A 150 -15.30 -16.10 -20.14
N ALA A 151 -14.91 -15.99 -18.87
CA ALA A 151 -13.92 -16.88 -18.28
C ALA A 151 -14.43 -18.34 -18.14
N LEU A 152 -15.72 -18.53 -17.87
CA LEU A 152 -16.34 -19.85 -17.84
C LEU A 152 -16.33 -20.48 -19.23
N ASP A 153 -16.71 -19.73 -20.27
CA ASP A 153 -16.73 -20.21 -21.65
C ASP A 153 -15.35 -20.65 -22.13
N ALA A 154 -14.31 -19.87 -21.80
CA ALA A 154 -12.92 -20.24 -22.08
C ALA A 154 -12.54 -21.58 -21.45
N ARG A 155 -12.87 -21.80 -20.16
CA ARG A 155 -12.56 -23.05 -19.45
C ARG A 155 -13.35 -24.25 -19.96
N LEU A 156 -14.62 -24.06 -20.29
CA LEU A 156 -15.44 -25.13 -20.86
C LEU A 156 -14.93 -25.55 -22.25
N THR A 157 -14.38 -24.62 -23.03
CA THR A 157 -13.77 -24.90 -24.33
C THR A 157 -12.48 -25.72 -24.18
N GLU A 158 -11.60 -25.37 -23.23
CA GLU A 158 -10.39 -26.15 -22.90
C GLU A 158 -10.75 -27.61 -22.51
N ILE A 159 -11.70 -27.78 -21.59
CA ILE A 159 -12.12 -29.12 -21.11
C ILE A 159 -12.69 -29.99 -22.25
N ARG A 160 -13.35 -29.36 -23.23
CA ARG A 160 -13.92 -30.04 -24.40
C ARG A 160 -12.89 -30.45 -25.43
N THR A 161 -11.74 -29.77 -25.49
CA THR A 161 -10.67 -30.03 -26.46
C THR A 161 -9.62 -31.02 -25.95
N ASP A 162 -9.51 -31.21 -24.64
CA ASP A 162 -8.68 -32.24 -23.99
C ASP A 162 -9.32 -33.66 -23.96
N ARG A 163 -10.37 -33.90 -24.76
CA ARG A 163 -11.09 -35.17 -24.89
C ARG A 163 -11.01 -35.73 -26.30
#